data_AF-A0AAV1I8H8-F1
#
_entry.id   AF-A0AAV1I8H8-F1
#
_cell.length_a   1.000
_cell.length_b   1.000
_cell.length_c   1.000
_cell.angle_alpha   90.00
_cell.angle_beta   90.00
_cell.angle_gamma   90.00
#
_symmetry.space_group_name_H-M   'P 1'
#
loop_
_entity.id
_entity.type
_entity.pdbx_description
1 polymer ?
#
loop_
_entity_poly.entity_id
_entity_poly.type
_entity_poly.pdbx_seq_one_letter_code
_entity_poly.pdbx_strand_id
1 'polypeptide(L)'
;GTKGGAQVSLLNIITELKKCCNHPFLFSSAEADFRDSGDSAQAVDRLVVTSGKMVLLDKLMRRLKETGHRVLIFSQMVRMLNIISDYMRLRGFQHQRLDGSTPAGARHQAMEHFNAPGSSDFAFLLSTRAGGLGINLATADTVIIFDSDWNPQNDLQAMSRAHRIGQNSTVNIYRHAPTLPPRWLLQHPSPYSESSEQDRIHGGTLM
;
A
#
# COMPACT_ATOMS: atom_id res chain seq x y z
N GLY A 1 -41.64 5.14 13.53
CA GLY A 1 -40.57 4.60 12.66
C GLY A 1 -39.25 4.75 13.36
N THR A 2 -38.70 3.65 13.88
CA THR A 2 -37.39 3.61 14.53
C THR A 2 -36.29 3.63 13.46
N LYS A 3 -35.40 4.63 13.53
CA LYS A 3 -34.22 4.75 12.66
C LYS A 3 -33.30 3.56 12.93
N GLY A 4 -33.11 2.70 11.94
CA GLY A 4 -32.19 1.57 12.00
C GLY A 4 -30.76 2.06 12.24
N GLY A 5 -30.16 1.61 13.35
CA GLY A 5 -28.73 1.83 13.60
C GLY A 5 -27.91 1.27 12.46
N ALA A 6 -26.88 2.01 12.03
CA ALA A 6 -25.99 1.60 10.96
C ALA A 6 -25.33 0.27 11.34
N GLN A 7 -25.76 -0.83 10.72
CA GLN A 7 -25.10 -2.12 10.82
C GLN A 7 -23.73 -1.99 10.15
N VAL A 8 -22.71 -1.69 10.95
CA VAL A 8 -21.33 -1.66 10.48
C VAL A 8 -20.89 -3.11 10.25
N SER A 9 -20.89 -3.54 8.99
CA SER A 9 -20.41 -4.87 8.62
C SER A 9 -18.94 -5.03 9.00
N LEU A 10 -18.58 -6.16 9.64
CA LEU A 10 -17.19 -6.52 9.97
C LEU A 10 -16.27 -6.47 8.74
N LEU A 11 -16.80 -6.76 7.55
CA LEU A 11 -16.06 -6.65 6.29
C LEU A 11 -15.66 -5.20 5.97
N ASN A 12 -16.53 -4.24 6.31
CA ASN A 12 -16.22 -2.82 6.14
C ASN A 12 -15.15 -2.37 7.15
N ILE A 13 -15.24 -2.81 8.41
CA ILE A 13 -14.24 -2.50 9.45
C ILE A 13 -12.86 -2.99 9.01
N ILE A 14 -12.76 -4.23 8.53
CA ILE A 14 -11.49 -4.79 8.05
C ILE A 14 -10.97 -4.01 6.84
N THR A 15 -11.85 -3.56 5.94
CA THR A 15 -11.48 -2.74 4.79
C THR A 15 -10.95 -1.37 5.23
N GLU A 16 -11.58 -0.71 6.20
CA GLU A 16 -11.09 0.56 6.74
C GLU A 16 -9.77 0.39 7.50
N LEU A 17 -9.60 -0.68 8.28
CA LEU A 17 -8.31 -0.99 8.95
C LEU A 17 -7.18 -1.18 7.93
N LYS A 18 -7.44 -1.84 6.79
CA LYS A 18 -6.46 -1.95 5.71
C LYS A 18 -6.05 -0.58 5.16
N LYS A 19 -6.98 0.38 5.06
CA LYS A 19 -6.67 1.75 4.62
C LYS A 19 -5.74 2.44 5.62
N CYS A 20 -6.04 2.36 6.92
CA CYS A 20 -5.18 2.91 7.99
C CYS A 20 -3.73 2.40 7.87
N CYS A 21 -3.55 1.09 7.65
CA CYS A 21 -2.24 0.47 7.54
C CYS A 21 -1.46 0.87 6.26
N ASN A 22 -2.15 1.41 5.26
CA ASN A 22 -1.55 1.80 3.98
C ASN A 22 -1.21 3.29 3.95
N HIS A 23 -2.19 4.17 4.15
CA HIS A 23 -1.98 5.61 4.16
C HIS A 23 -3.15 6.37 4.79
N PRO A 24 -2.92 7.37 5.67
CA PRO A 24 -3.99 8.20 6.24
C PRO A 24 -4.85 8.91 5.19
N PHE A 25 -4.25 9.41 4.10
CA PHE A 25 -4.99 10.06 2.99
C PHE A 25 -5.94 9.14 2.20
N LEU A 26 -6.04 7.85 2.55
CA LEU A 26 -7.13 7.01 2.02
C LEU A 26 -8.50 7.37 2.64
N PHE A 27 -8.50 8.11 3.77
CA PHE A 27 -9.69 8.72 4.36
C PHE A 27 -9.91 10.12 3.79
N SER A 28 -11.13 10.40 3.34
CA SER A 28 -11.48 11.67 2.68
C SER A 28 -11.27 12.91 3.55
N SER A 29 -11.39 12.78 4.87
CA SER A 29 -11.12 13.87 5.81
C SER A 29 -9.64 14.26 5.84
N ALA A 30 -8.73 13.29 5.85
CA ALA A 30 -7.29 13.53 5.94
C ALA A 30 -6.69 14.10 4.64
N GLU A 31 -7.31 13.85 3.49
CA GLU A 31 -6.89 14.42 2.20
C GLU A 31 -7.21 15.92 2.10
N ALA A 32 -8.32 16.37 2.68
CA ALA A 32 -8.72 17.78 2.66
C ALA A 32 -7.69 18.68 3.37
N ASP A 33 -7.20 18.22 4.52
CA ASP A 33 -6.17 18.91 5.31
C ASP A 33 -4.82 19.03 4.57
N PHE A 34 -4.55 18.12 3.62
CA PHE A 34 -3.31 18.13 2.82
C PHE A 34 -3.32 19.21 1.73
N ARG A 35 -4.46 19.38 1.03
CA ARG A 35 -4.56 20.27 -0.14
C ARG A 35 -4.56 21.76 0.21
N ASP A 36 -4.85 22.10 1.46
CA ASP A 36 -4.92 23.49 1.93
C ASP A 36 -3.53 24.10 2.21
N SER A 37 -2.49 23.26 2.27
CA SER A 37 -1.12 23.71 2.50
C SER A 37 -0.38 24.00 1.20
N GLY A 38 -0.42 25.26 0.75
CA GLY A 38 0.10 25.74 -0.55
C GLY A 38 1.61 25.67 -0.81
N ASP A 39 2.38 24.80 -0.13
CA ASP A 39 3.82 24.64 -0.34
C ASP A 39 4.15 23.24 -0.90
N SER A 40 4.50 23.20 -2.18
CA SER A 40 4.79 21.97 -2.94
C SER A 40 6.09 21.27 -2.50
N ALA A 41 7.05 21.98 -1.90
CA ALA A 41 8.27 21.36 -1.38
C ALA A 41 7.99 20.52 -0.13
N GLN A 42 7.08 20.99 0.73
CA GLN A 42 6.66 20.25 1.93
C GLN A 42 5.64 19.14 1.62
N ALA A 43 4.99 19.19 0.47
CA ALA A 43 3.96 18.23 0.09
C ALA A 43 4.50 16.79 0.02
N VAL A 44 5.73 16.59 -0.49
CA VAL A 44 6.33 15.24 -0.56
C VAL A 44 6.63 14.70 0.82
N ASP A 45 7.25 15.52 1.66
CA ASP A 45 7.65 15.09 3.00
C ASP A 45 6.42 14.76 3.85
N ARG A 46 5.33 15.53 3.71
CA ARG A 46 4.05 15.22 4.37
C ARG A 46 3.45 13.91 3.86
N LEU A 47 3.42 13.69 2.54
CA LEU A 47 2.91 12.45 1.95
C LEU A 47 3.75 11.25 2.41
N VAL A 48 5.08 11.38 2.47
CA VAL A 48 5.96 10.29 2.85
C VAL A 48 5.92 10.01 4.36
N VAL A 49 6.06 11.03 5.21
CA VAL A 49 6.21 10.87 6.66
C VAL A 49 4.91 10.39 7.33
N THR A 50 3.75 10.67 6.75
CA THR A 50 2.45 10.26 7.32
C THR A 50 2.16 8.76 7.17
N SER A 51 2.94 8.01 6.40
CA SER A 51 2.82 6.55 6.28
C SER A 51 4.17 5.86 6.40
N GLY A 52 4.30 4.95 7.38
CA GLY A 52 5.52 4.16 7.55
C GLY A 52 5.88 3.33 6.31
N LYS A 53 4.87 2.85 5.55
CA LYS A 53 5.09 2.17 4.27
C LYS A 53 5.63 3.13 3.21
N MET A 54 5.13 4.37 3.15
CA MET A 54 5.65 5.37 2.22
C MET A 54 7.08 5.79 2.58
N VAL A 55 7.44 5.89 3.86
CA VAL A 55 8.83 6.13 4.28
C VAL A 55 9.77 5.03 3.77
N LEU A 56 9.36 3.76 3.87
CA LEU A 56 10.14 2.64 3.37
C LEU A 56 10.19 2.63 1.84
N LEU A 57 9.07 2.89 1.18
CA LEU A 57 8.99 2.98 -0.27
C LEU A 57 9.90 4.11 -0.79
N ASP A 58 9.90 5.28 -0.17
CA ASP A 58 10.72 6.42 -0.59
C ASP A 58 12.22 6.12 -0.51
N LYS A 59 12.67 5.51 0.59
CA LYS A 59 14.06 5.07 0.73
C LYS A 59 14.45 4.02 -0.31
N LEU A 60 13.57 3.05 -0.55
CA LEU A 60 13.82 1.98 -1.52
C LEU A 60 13.84 2.51 -2.96
N MET A 61 12.86 3.31 -3.36
CA MET A 61 12.75 3.86 -4.72
C MET A 61 13.95 4.76 -5.06
N ARG A 62 14.44 5.57 -4.12
CA ARG A 62 15.65 6.38 -4.32
C ARG A 62 16.86 5.50 -4.63
N ARG A 63 17.10 4.48 -3.80
CA ARG A 63 18.20 3.54 -4.01
C ARG A 63 18.08 2.78 -5.33
N LEU A 64 16.88 2.30 -5.67
CA LEU A 64 16.63 1.58 -6.92
C LEU A 64 16.84 2.48 -8.15
N LYS A 65 16.51 3.78 -8.05
CA LYS A 65 16.76 4.74 -9.13
C LYS A 65 18.25 4.99 -9.33
N GLU A 66 19.00 5.16 -8.24
CA GLU A 66 20.45 5.36 -8.26
C GLU A 66 21.18 4.16 -8.87
N THR A 67 20.72 2.94 -8.61
CA THR A 67 21.32 1.70 -9.16
C THR A 67 20.73 1.27 -10.49
N GLY A 68 19.85 2.07 -11.10
CA GLY A 68 19.35 1.84 -12.47
C GLY A 68 18.31 0.72 -12.62
N HIS A 69 17.62 0.34 -11.55
CA HIS A 69 16.58 -0.68 -11.59
C HIS A 69 15.27 -0.18 -12.22
N ARG A 70 14.42 -1.13 -12.62
CA ARG A 70 13.09 -0.85 -13.18
C ARG A 70 12.03 -1.58 -12.38
N VAL A 71 11.05 -0.83 -11.89
CA VAL A 71 10.23 -1.27 -10.75
C VAL A 71 8.76 -1.46 -11.13
N LEU A 72 8.18 -2.62 -10.80
CA LEU A 72 6.74 -2.83 -10.80
C LEU A 72 6.21 -2.66 -9.38
N ILE A 73 5.18 -1.83 -9.20
CA ILE A 73 4.52 -1.65 -7.90
C ILE A 73 3.08 -2.14 -8.00
N PHE A 74 2.75 -3.16 -7.21
CA PHE A 74 1.41 -3.72 -7.13
C PHE A 74 0.68 -3.20 -5.89
N SER A 75 -0.58 -2.83 -6.07
CA SER A 75 -1.48 -2.53 -4.96
C SER A 75 -2.89 -3.06 -5.19
N GLN A 76 -3.58 -3.46 -4.12
CA GLN A 76 -5.01 -3.82 -4.18
C GLN A 76 -5.90 -2.59 -4.34
N MET A 77 -5.50 -1.46 -3.76
CA MET A 77 -6.33 -0.25 -3.69
C MET A 77 -5.96 0.72 -4.81
N VAL A 78 -6.88 0.95 -5.75
CA VAL A 78 -6.68 1.93 -6.84
C VAL A 78 -6.40 3.34 -6.29
N ARG A 79 -7.04 3.73 -5.17
CA ARG A 79 -6.74 5.00 -4.49
C ARG A 79 -5.30 5.08 -3.98
N MET A 80 -4.70 3.97 -3.56
CA MET A 80 -3.29 3.95 -3.16
C MET A 80 -2.37 4.16 -4.36
N LEU A 81 -2.74 3.67 -5.55
CA LEU A 81 -2.03 3.97 -6.80
C LEU A 81 -2.08 5.47 -7.14
N ASN A 82 -3.16 6.18 -6.81
CA ASN A 82 -3.20 7.65 -6.95
C ASN A 82 -2.15 8.30 -6.05
N ILE A 83 -2.12 7.94 -4.76
CA ILE A 83 -1.16 8.49 -3.78
C ILE A 83 0.28 8.21 -4.22
N ILE A 84 0.57 6.98 -4.66
CA ILE A 84 1.90 6.61 -5.14
C ILE A 84 2.23 7.39 -6.43
N SER A 85 1.27 7.58 -7.34
CA SER A 85 1.47 8.37 -8.56
C SER A 85 1.78 9.84 -8.24
N ASP A 86 1.11 10.44 -7.26
CA ASP A 86 1.40 11.79 -6.77
C ASP A 86 2.82 11.87 -6.22
N TYR A 87 3.19 10.91 -5.37
CA TYR A 87 4.55 10.77 -4.85
C TYR A 87 5.60 10.67 -5.98
N MET A 88 5.36 9.82 -7.00
CA MET A 88 6.27 9.68 -8.13
C MET A 88 6.42 10.98 -8.90
N ARG A 89 5.32 11.70 -9.17
CA ARG A 89 5.34 13.01 -9.86
C ARG A 89 6.15 14.03 -9.08
N LEU A 90 5.92 14.13 -7.77
CA LEU A 90 6.62 15.10 -6.93
C LEU A 90 8.11 14.78 -6.75
N ARG A 91 8.51 13.49 -6.78
CA ARG A 91 9.91 13.06 -6.80
C ARG A 91 10.56 13.10 -8.19
N GLY A 92 9.80 13.41 -9.25
CA GLY A 92 10.30 13.43 -10.63
C GLY A 92 10.54 12.03 -11.24
N PHE A 93 9.90 11.00 -10.69
CA PHE A 93 9.98 9.64 -11.20
C PHE A 93 8.96 9.41 -12.33
N GLN A 94 9.47 9.22 -13.55
CA GLN A 94 8.67 8.84 -14.71
C GLN A 94 8.07 7.44 -14.51
N HIS A 95 6.77 7.33 -14.71
CA HIS A 95 6.05 6.09 -14.45
C HIS A 95 4.79 5.94 -15.31
N GLN A 96 4.41 4.69 -15.53
CA GLN A 96 3.14 4.31 -16.14
C GLN A 96 2.18 3.77 -15.09
N ARG A 97 0.90 3.73 -15.43
CA ARG A 97 -0.15 3.18 -14.57
C ARG A 97 -1.15 2.36 -15.37
N LEU A 98 -1.57 1.24 -14.78
CA LEU A 98 -2.62 0.37 -15.33
C LEU A 98 -3.48 -0.18 -14.20
N ASP A 99 -4.77 0.12 -14.29
CA ASP A 99 -5.80 -0.44 -13.43
C ASP A 99 -7.02 -0.88 -14.26
N GLY A 100 -8.08 -1.34 -13.58
CA GLY A 100 -9.28 -1.86 -14.24
C GLY A 100 -10.05 -0.82 -15.07
N SER A 101 -9.79 0.48 -14.88
CA SER A 101 -10.43 1.56 -15.63
C SER A 101 -9.66 1.95 -16.90
N THR A 102 -8.42 1.48 -17.08
CA THR A 102 -7.58 1.84 -18.23
C THR A 102 -8.12 1.19 -19.52
N PRO A 103 -8.43 1.98 -20.56
CA PRO A 103 -8.87 1.46 -21.86
C PRO A 103 -7.84 0.54 -22.52
N ALA A 104 -8.29 -0.41 -23.32
CA ALA A 104 -7.42 -1.42 -23.94
C ALA A 104 -6.31 -0.83 -24.83
N GLY A 105 -6.62 0.21 -25.62
CA GLY A 105 -5.61 0.88 -26.45
C GLY A 105 -4.53 1.59 -25.61
N ALA A 106 -4.95 2.35 -24.60
CA ALA A 106 -4.04 3.01 -23.67
C ALA A 106 -3.18 2.02 -22.88
N ARG A 107 -3.74 0.85 -22.53
CA ARG A 107 -3.01 -0.24 -21.90
C ARG A 107 -1.84 -0.72 -22.76
N HIS A 108 -2.09 -0.99 -24.04
CA HIS A 108 -1.05 -1.45 -24.96
C HIS A 108 0.06 -0.42 -25.10
N GLN A 109 -0.31 0.84 -25.30
CA GLN A 109 0.64 1.95 -25.44
C GLN A 109 1.52 2.11 -24.20
N ALA A 110 0.96 2.05 -22.99
CA ALA A 110 1.72 2.13 -21.75
C ALA A 110 2.70 0.96 -21.59
N MET A 111 2.29 -0.25 -21.98
CA MET A 111 3.15 -1.43 -21.96
C MET A 111 4.28 -1.36 -22.98
N GLU A 112 4.01 -0.88 -24.20
CA GLU A 112 5.03 -0.68 -25.23
C GLU A 112 6.02 0.40 -24.83
N HIS A 113 5.54 1.54 -24.34
CA HIS A 113 6.41 2.63 -23.90
C HIS A 113 7.32 2.19 -22.74
N PHE A 114 6.79 1.40 -21.79
CA PHE A 114 7.61 0.84 -20.72
C PHE A 114 8.65 -0.16 -21.27
N ASN A 115 8.27 -1.08 -22.17
CA ASN A 115 9.21 -2.07 -22.70
C ASN A 115 10.14 -1.54 -23.81
N ALA A 116 9.94 -0.32 -24.29
CA ALA A 116 10.74 0.25 -25.36
C ALA A 116 12.23 0.34 -24.96
N PRO A 117 13.16 0.04 -25.89
CA PRO A 117 14.59 0.26 -25.66
C PRO A 117 14.86 1.72 -25.29
N GLY A 118 15.58 1.95 -24.19
CA GLY A 118 15.88 3.31 -23.71
C GLY A 118 14.69 4.06 -23.12
N SER A 119 13.59 3.37 -22.78
CA SER A 119 12.46 3.98 -22.09
C SER A 119 12.90 4.74 -20.84
N SER A 120 12.37 5.95 -20.67
CA SER A 120 12.63 6.79 -19.49
C SER A 120 11.80 6.36 -18.27
N ASP A 121 10.82 5.46 -18.44
CA ASP A 121 9.95 5.00 -17.38
C ASP A 121 10.72 4.17 -16.36
N PHE A 122 10.80 4.72 -15.14
CA PHE A 122 11.42 4.07 -14.01
C PHE A 122 10.49 3.02 -13.37
N ALA A 123 9.20 3.34 -13.26
CA ALA A 123 8.25 2.49 -12.56
C ALA A 123 6.95 2.23 -13.35
N PHE A 124 6.30 1.11 -13.07
CA PHE A 124 4.96 0.80 -13.56
C PHE A 124 4.05 0.47 -12.36
N LEU A 125 3.00 1.27 -12.18
CA LEU A 125 2.00 1.10 -11.13
C LEU A 125 0.85 0.21 -11.61
N LEU A 126 0.58 -0.86 -10.87
CA LEU A 126 -0.36 -1.90 -11.26
C LEU A 126 -1.35 -2.16 -10.14
N SER A 127 -2.64 -2.21 -10.47
CA SER A 127 -3.58 -2.84 -9.54
C SER A 127 -3.45 -4.35 -9.62
N THR A 128 -3.49 -5.06 -8.50
CA THR A 128 -3.31 -6.53 -8.50
C THR A 128 -4.34 -7.23 -9.41
N ARG A 129 -5.56 -6.71 -9.47
CA ARG A 129 -6.61 -7.22 -10.38
C ARG A 129 -6.24 -7.05 -11.85
N ALA A 130 -5.61 -5.93 -12.21
CA ALA A 130 -5.19 -5.69 -13.58
C ALA A 130 -3.91 -6.48 -13.96
N GLY A 131 -3.12 -6.90 -12.96
CA GLY A 131 -2.02 -7.86 -13.13
C GLY A 131 -2.47 -9.25 -13.59
N GLY A 132 -3.71 -9.65 -13.28
CA GLY A 132 -4.29 -10.93 -13.71
C GLY A 132 -4.64 -11.02 -15.21
N LEU A 133 -4.51 -9.93 -15.96
CA LEU A 133 -4.91 -9.82 -17.37
C LEU A 133 -3.87 -10.32 -18.38
N GLY A 134 -2.81 -11.00 -17.93
CA GLY A 134 -1.78 -11.55 -18.83
C GLY A 134 -0.79 -10.51 -19.38
N ILE A 135 -0.52 -9.44 -18.61
CA ILE A 135 0.44 -8.40 -19.01
C ILE A 135 1.88 -8.93 -19.03
N ASN A 136 2.69 -8.42 -19.97
CA ASN A 136 4.11 -8.75 -20.16
C ASN A 136 4.98 -7.49 -19.95
N LEU A 137 5.65 -7.41 -18.80
CA LEU A 137 6.50 -6.28 -18.42
C LEU A 137 7.94 -6.76 -18.19
N ALA A 138 8.48 -7.44 -19.20
CA ALA A 138 9.77 -8.13 -19.13
C ALA A 138 10.96 -7.21 -18.89
N THR A 139 10.84 -5.90 -19.09
CA THR A 139 11.97 -4.99 -18.85
C THR A 139 12.17 -4.62 -17.38
N ALA A 140 11.25 -5.01 -16.48
CA ALA A 140 11.39 -4.76 -15.05
C ALA A 140 12.19 -5.86 -14.34
N ASP A 141 13.03 -5.46 -13.39
CA ASP A 141 13.86 -6.37 -12.58
C ASP A 141 13.46 -6.37 -11.09
N THR A 142 12.57 -5.47 -10.68
CA THR A 142 12.18 -5.32 -9.28
C THR A 142 10.66 -5.28 -9.16
N VAL A 143 10.11 -6.06 -8.22
CA VAL A 143 8.69 -6.09 -7.90
C VAL A 143 8.48 -5.68 -6.45
N ILE A 144 7.59 -4.72 -6.24
CA ILE A 144 7.15 -4.27 -4.92
C ILE A 144 5.66 -4.58 -4.77
N ILE A 145 5.32 -5.38 -3.76
CA ILE A 145 3.93 -5.61 -3.33
C ILE A 145 3.66 -4.66 -2.17
N PHE A 146 2.93 -3.57 -2.44
CA PHE A 146 2.67 -2.52 -1.47
C PHE A 146 1.65 -2.95 -0.39
N ASP A 147 0.61 -3.65 -0.82
CA ASP A 147 -0.35 -4.31 0.04
C ASP A 147 -0.72 -5.68 -0.53
N SER A 148 -0.59 -6.69 0.33
CA SER A 148 -0.78 -8.09 -0.06
C SER A 148 -2.26 -8.43 -0.25
N ASP A 149 -2.55 -9.29 -1.23
CA ASP A 149 -3.85 -9.94 -1.32
C ASP A 149 -4.05 -10.93 -0.15
N TRP A 150 -5.30 -11.21 0.20
CA TRP A 150 -5.61 -12.33 1.09
C TRP A 150 -5.42 -13.68 0.40
N ASN A 151 -5.59 -13.71 -0.92
CA ASN A 151 -5.26 -14.87 -1.72
C ASN A 151 -3.79 -14.79 -2.19
N PRO A 152 -2.87 -15.57 -1.60
CA PRO A 152 -1.45 -15.52 -1.96
C PRO A 152 -1.19 -15.87 -3.44
N GLN A 153 -2.11 -16.57 -4.10
CA GLN A 153 -2.01 -16.89 -5.52
C GLN A 153 -2.03 -15.65 -6.42
N ASN A 154 -2.78 -14.62 -6.03
CA ASN A 154 -2.86 -13.37 -6.79
C ASN A 154 -1.51 -12.63 -6.75
N ASP A 155 -0.83 -12.66 -5.60
CA ASP A 155 0.49 -12.08 -5.45
C ASP A 155 1.57 -12.89 -6.20
N LEU A 156 1.48 -14.23 -6.18
CA LEU A 156 2.33 -15.10 -7.00
C LEU A 156 2.15 -14.79 -8.50
N GLN A 157 0.91 -14.59 -8.94
CA GLN A 157 0.61 -14.19 -10.31
C GLN A 157 1.19 -12.80 -10.64
N ALA A 158 1.13 -11.84 -9.71
CA ALA A 158 1.75 -10.53 -9.87
C ALA A 158 3.28 -10.62 -10.01
N MET A 159 3.95 -11.42 -9.17
CA MET A 159 5.40 -11.62 -9.22
C MET A 159 5.86 -12.28 -10.53
N SER A 160 5.07 -13.24 -11.05
CA SER A 160 5.33 -13.86 -12.37
C SER A 160 5.29 -12.87 -13.55
N ARG A 161 4.79 -11.64 -13.37
CA ARG A 161 4.77 -10.63 -14.45
C ARG A 161 6.16 -10.05 -14.76
N ALA A 162 7.04 -10.00 -13.76
CA ALA A 162 8.45 -9.63 -13.94
C ALA A 162 9.33 -10.87 -14.18
N HIS A 163 8.98 -12.00 -13.58
CA HIS A 163 9.75 -13.23 -13.70
C HIS A 163 9.39 -13.99 -14.99
N ARG A 164 10.17 -13.81 -16.05
CA ARG A 164 10.02 -14.53 -17.32
C ARG A 164 11.26 -15.39 -17.64
N ILE A 165 11.02 -16.54 -18.26
CA ILE A 165 12.07 -17.42 -18.80
C ILE A 165 12.84 -16.63 -19.86
N GLY A 166 14.14 -16.41 -19.63
CA GLY A 166 15.03 -15.60 -20.49
C GLY A 166 15.45 -14.24 -19.91
N GLN A 167 14.97 -13.87 -18.72
CA GLN A 167 15.45 -12.70 -17.98
C GLN A 167 16.85 -13.00 -17.40
N ASN A 168 17.89 -12.31 -17.85
CA ASN A 168 19.27 -12.51 -17.35
C ASN A 168 19.56 -11.80 -16.02
N SER A 169 18.60 -11.05 -15.48
CA SER A 169 18.73 -10.27 -14.25
C SER A 169 17.92 -10.91 -13.11
N THR A 170 18.51 -10.97 -11.92
CA THR A 170 17.83 -11.45 -10.71
C THR A 170 16.63 -10.56 -10.40
N VAL A 171 15.43 -11.16 -10.31
CA VAL A 171 14.21 -10.42 -9.97
C VAL A 171 14.11 -10.25 -8.45
N ASN A 172 14.20 -9.01 -7.97
CA ASN A 172 14.07 -8.71 -6.55
C ASN A 172 12.60 -8.48 -6.17
N ILE A 173 12.13 -9.17 -5.13
CA ILE A 173 10.74 -9.06 -4.65
C ILE A 173 10.74 -8.47 -3.25
N TYR A 174 10.10 -7.31 -3.09
CA TYR A 174 9.88 -6.66 -1.81
C TYR A 174 8.39 -6.67 -1.47
N ARG A 175 8.03 -7.21 -0.30
CA ARG A 175 6.65 -7.23 0.20
C ARG A 175 6.55 -6.35 1.44
N HIS A 176 5.71 -5.32 1.39
CA HIS A 176 5.43 -4.50 2.57
C HIS A 176 4.39 -5.16 3.46
N ALA A 177 4.76 -5.45 4.70
CA ALA A 177 3.83 -5.88 5.74
C ALA A 177 3.05 -4.67 6.31
N PRO A 178 1.81 -4.84 6.77
CA PRO A 178 1.12 -3.83 7.57
C PRO A 178 2.02 -3.43 8.75
N THR A 179 2.16 -2.12 8.99
CA THR A 179 2.78 -1.64 10.21
C THR A 179 1.82 -1.92 11.36
N LEU A 180 1.93 -3.10 11.96
CA LEU A 180 1.32 -3.33 13.26
C LEU A 180 2.03 -2.42 14.26
N PRO A 181 1.31 -1.89 15.27
CA PRO A 181 1.97 -1.25 16.39
C PRO A 181 3.06 -2.18 16.96
N PRO A 182 4.14 -1.63 17.52
CA PRO A 182 5.24 -2.42 18.09
C PRO A 182 4.70 -3.56 18.93
N ARG A 183 5.30 -4.76 18.81
CA ARG A 183 4.91 -5.99 19.53
C ARG A 183 4.64 -5.78 21.03
N TRP A 184 5.26 -4.76 21.63
CA TRP A 184 5.05 -4.32 23.01
C TRP A 184 3.57 -3.97 23.32
N LEU A 185 2.82 -3.36 22.38
CA LEU A 185 1.40 -3.04 22.55
C LEU A 185 0.48 -4.28 22.58
N LEU A 186 0.95 -5.43 22.11
CA LEU A 186 0.22 -6.72 22.17
C LEU A 186 0.58 -7.55 23.41
N GLN A 187 1.61 -7.14 24.17
CA GLN A 187 2.12 -7.88 25.33
C GLN A 187 1.79 -7.22 26.67
N HIS A 188 1.17 -6.03 26.67
CA HIS A 188 0.69 -5.39 27.90
C HIS A 188 -0.82 -5.60 28.01
N PRO A 189 -1.30 -6.37 29.00
CA PRO A 189 -2.72 -6.39 29.31
C PRO A 189 -3.17 -4.96 29.66
N SER A 190 -4.40 -4.63 29.25
CA SER A 190 -5.04 -3.36 29.57
C SER A 190 -4.94 -3.06 31.08
N PRO A 191 -4.60 -1.83 31.51
CA PRO A 191 -4.57 -1.47 32.93
C PRO A 191 -5.96 -1.51 33.60
N TYR A 192 -7.01 -1.93 32.88
CA TYR A 192 -8.38 -2.04 33.38
C TYR A 192 -8.80 -3.48 33.73
N SER A 193 -7.88 -4.46 33.82
CA SER A 193 -8.25 -5.84 34.21
C SER A 193 -8.09 -6.17 35.70
N GLU A 194 -7.69 -5.22 36.55
CA GLU A 194 -7.53 -5.45 38.00
C GLU A 194 -8.30 -4.41 38.83
N SER A 195 -9.63 -4.44 38.77
CA SER A 195 -10.44 -3.64 39.71
C SER A 195 -11.80 -4.24 40.06
N SER A 196 -11.93 -5.57 40.11
CA SER A 196 -13.21 -6.21 40.48
C SER A 196 -13.10 -7.44 41.38
N GLU A 197 -11.96 -7.67 42.04
CA GLU A 197 -11.75 -8.88 42.86
C GLU A 197 -11.15 -8.59 44.25
N GLN A 198 -11.50 -7.45 44.85
CA GLN A 198 -11.16 -7.15 46.26
C GLN A 198 -12.36 -6.78 47.17
N ASP A 199 -13.59 -6.64 46.65
CA ASP A 199 -14.76 -6.25 47.44
C ASP A 199 -15.69 -7.40 47.86
N ARG A 200 -15.17 -8.63 48.04
CA ARG A 200 -16.02 -9.80 48.41
C ARG A 200 -15.57 -10.65 49.59
N ILE A 201 -14.78 -10.11 50.51
CA ILE A 201 -14.38 -10.85 51.73
C ILE A 201 -14.44 -9.97 52.99
N HIS A 202 -15.55 -9.29 53.30
CA HIS A 202 -15.77 -8.70 54.65
C HIS A 202 -17.27 -8.65 55.01
N GLY A 203 -17.96 -9.78 54.96
CA GLY A 203 -19.36 -9.87 55.43
C GLY A 203 -19.65 -11.23 56.05
N GLY A 204 -19.34 -11.41 57.33
CA GLY A 204 -19.69 -12.62 58.08
C GLY A 204 -19.10 -12.72 59.48
N THR A 205 -19.82 -12.14 60.45
CA THR A 205 -20.07 -12.67 61.82
C THR A 205 -18.91 -12.80 62.81
N LEU A 206 -18.97 -12.04 63.92
CA LEU A 206 -18.98 -12.54 65.31
C LEU A 206 -19.05 -11.39 66.34
N MET A 207 -20.26 -11.05 66.81
CA MET A 207 -20.73 -11.14 68.20
C MET A 207 -22.14 -10.55 68.32
#